data_AF-A0A2L0D6T1-F1
#
_entry.id   AF-A0A2L0D6T1-F1
#
_cell.length_a   1.000
_cell.length_b   1.000
_cell.length_c   1.000
_cell.angle_alpha   90.00
_cell.angle_beta   90.00
_cell.angle_gamma   90.00
#
_symmetry.space_group_name_H-M   'P 1'
#
loop_
_entity.id
_entity.type
_entity.pdbx_description
1 polymer ?
#
loop_
_entity_poly.entity_id
_entity_poly.type
_entity_poly.pdbx_seq_one_letter_code
_entity_poly.pdbx_strand_id
1 'polypeptide(L)'
;MKTPYILTIAGNDILSGGGFQADLATFSAHKLYGFLAQTCMTAITDDGFEIFPTDDNLFQKQLDSLKGIPFSAIKIGLLPTPQIARAVKVFIQKRPQVPVVLDPVLVFKENADQEVAQMSQELQELFPYATIITPNLKEAELLSGQSISNLEEMGNAARVLQQMGAKSVVIKGGARLEGDQAFDVLLREDGQVDFLQSSLLDRNNQGAGCTFASAIASGLAKDRTIRQSSQAAKDFVYQSIAHSNDYGVTQYETD
;
A
#
# COMPACT_ATOMS: atom_id res chain seq x y z
N MET A 1 4.79 4.76 25.46
CA MET A 1 5.50 4.20 24.29
C MET A 1 4.46 3.47 23.45
N LYS A 2 4.47 3.66 22.13
CA LYS A 2 3.67 2.85 21.20
C LYS A 2 4.05 1.37 21.34
N THR A 3 3.08 0.49 21.13
CA THR A 3 3.33 -0.96 21.13
C THR A 3 4.12 -1.31 19.87
N PRO A 4 4.84 -2.44 19.83
CA PRO A 4 5.46 -2.90 18.58
C PRO A 4 4.44 -3.52 17.61
N TYR A 5 3.13 -3.44 17.89
CA TYR A 5 2.10 -4.17 17.15
C TYR A 5 1.67 -3.38 15.92
N ILE A 6 1.73 -4.03 14.76
CA ILE A 6 1.32 -3.46 13.49
C ILE A 6 0.44 -4.48 12.75
N LEU A 7 -0.62 -4.01 12.10
CA LEU A 7 -1.55 -4.86 11.36
C LEU A 7 -1.36 -4.64 9.85
N THR A 8 -1.30 -5.72 9.07
CA THR A 8 -1.63 -5.68 7.66
C THR A 8 -3.00 -6.30 7.39
N ILE A 9 -3.76 -5.66 6.50
CA ILE A 9 -5.02 -6.18 5.96
C ILE A 9 -4.81 -6.38 4.46
N ALA A 10 -4.49 -7.60 4.04
CA ALA A 10 -4.06 -7.90 2.67
C ALA A 10 -4.28 -9.38 2.31
N GLY A 11 -4.23 -9.68 1.01
CA GLY A 11 -4.20 -11.05 0.49
C GLY A 11 -2.80 -11.65 0.52
N ASN A 12 -2.70 -12.96 0.26
CA ASN A 12 -1.38 -13.54 -0.04
C ASN A 12 -0.96 -13.23 -1.48
N ASP A 13 0.33 -13.23 -1.72
CA ASP A 13 0.90 -13.46 -3.05
C ASP A 13 1.45 -14.89 -3.06
N ILE A 14 0.98 -15.76 -3.96
CA ILE A 14 1.41 -17.16 -3.99
C ILE A 14 2.90 -17.33 -4.31
N LEU A 15 3.50 -16.34 -4.97
CA LEU A 15 4.94 -16.31 -5.28
C LEU A 15 5.75 -15.61 -4.20
N SER A 16 5.12 -15.14 -3.12
CA SER A 16 5.74 -14.42 -2.00
C SER A 16 6.42 -13.10 -2.37
N GLY A 17 6.21 -12.58 -3.58
CA GLY A 17 6.77 -11.29 -4.00
C GLY A 17 6.12 -10.11 -3.27
N GLY A 18 4.79 -10.07 -3.23
CA GLY A 18 3.99 -9.04 -2.58
C GLY A 18 3.09 -9.56 -1.45
N GLY A 19 1.87 -9.01 -1.39
CA GLY A 19 0.84 -9.41 -0.44
C GLY A 19 1.26 -9.25 1.02
N PHE A 20 0.61 -9.99 1.92
CA PHE A 20 0.96 -9.95 3.33
C PHE A 20 2.36 -10.53 3.60
N GLN A 21 2.92 -11.37 2.73
CA GLN A 21 4.27 -11.89 2.93
C GLN A 21 5.31 -10.77 2.92
N ALA A 22 5.27 -9.89 1.91
CA ALA A 22 6.10 -8.70 1.87
C ALA A 22 5.85 -7.78 3.07
N ASP A 23 4.58 -7.64 3.49
CA ASP A 23 4.21 -6.81 4.63
C ASP A 23 4.83 -7.33 5.94
N LEU A 24 4.65 -8.62 6.25
CA LEU A 24 5.18 -9.24 7.48
C LEU A 24 6.72 -9.31 7.47
N ALA A 25 7.34 -9.54 6.31
CA ALA A 25 8.80 -9.47 6.16
C ALA A 25 9.31 -8.05 6.44
N THR A 26 8.66 -7.03 5.88
CA THR A 26 8.99 -5.61 6.13
C THR A 26 8.82 -5.25 7.60
N PHE A 27 7.73 -5.66 8.24
CA PHE A 27 7.50 -5.41 9.68
C PHE A 27 8.59 -6.06 10.53
N SER A 28 8.99 -7.28 10.19
CA SER A 28 10.07 -8.02 10.88
C SER A 28 11.43 -7.33 10.71
N ALA A 29 11.77 -6.88 9.49
CA ALA A 29 12.98 -6.10 9.23
C ALA A 29 13.01 -4.80 10.03
N HIS A 30 11.84 -4.21 10.29
CA HIS A 30 11.68 -3.07 11.18
C HIS A 30 11.50 -3.44 12.66
N LYS A 31 11.70 -4.68 13.09
CA LYS A 31 11.59 -5.11 14.49
C LYS A 31 10.22 -4.80 15.10
N LEU A 32 9.15 -4.93 14.30
CA LEU A 32 7.76 -4.83 14.70
C LEU A 32 7.11 -6.21 14.71
N TYR A 33 6.08 -6.39 15.53
CA TYR A 33 5.30 -7.61 15.58
C TYR A 33 4.08 -7.46 14.66
N GLY A 34 4.12 -8.18 13.54
CA GLY A 34 3.09 -8.15 12.51
C GLY A 34 1.86 -9.02 12.83
N PHE A 35 0.68 -8.45 12.67
CA PHE A 35 -0.60 -9.13 12.64
C PHE A 35 -1.18 -9.12 11.23
N LEU A 36 -2.08 -10.06 10.94
CA LEU A 36 -2.73 -10.22 9.65
C LEU A 36 -4.25 -10.31 9.81
N ALA A 37 -4.98 -9.57 8.98
CA ALA A 37 -6.33 -9.91 8.57
C ALA A 37 -6.31 -10.23 7.07
N GLN A 38 -6.45 -11.50 6.72
CA GLN A 38 -6.30 -11.97 5.35
C GLN A 38 -7.57 -11.69 4.53
N THR A 39 -7.42 -10.98 3.40
CA THR A 39 -8.55 -10.56 2.56
C THR A 39 -8.86 -11.55 1.44
N CYS A 40 -7.84 -12.19 0.89
CA CYS A 40 -7.98 -13.21 -0.14
C CYS A 40 -6.84 -14.22 -0.10
N MET A 41 -7.07 -15.34 -0.79
CA MET A 41 -6.02 -16.22 -1.25
C MET A 41 -5.78 -16.01 -2.75
N THR A 42 -4.56 -16.23 -3.22
CA THR A 42 -4.22 -16.23 -4.64
C THR A 42 -3.58 -17.54 -5.03
N ALA A 43 -3.83 -18.01 -6.24
CA ALA A 43 -3.17 -19.20 -6.81
C ALA A 43 -2.81 -18.95 -8.28
N ILE A 44 -1.84 -19.70 -8.78
CA ILE A 44 -1.61 -19.85 -10.22
C ILE A 44 -2.29 -21.16 -10.62
N THR A 45 -3.29 -21.06 -11.49
CA THR A 45 -4.04 -22.18 -12.04
C THR A 45 -3.82 -22.24 -13.54
N ASP A 46 -4.48 -23.19 -14.22
CA ASP A 46 -4.45 -23.28 -15.68
C ASP A 46 -5.04 -22.02 -16.36
N ASP A 47 -5.91 -21.28 -15.66
CA ASP A 47 -6.52 -20.02 -16.10
C ASP A 47 -5.65 -18.79 -15.74
N GLY A 48 -4.46 -19.01 -15.18
CA GLY A 48 -3.50 -17.98 -14.79
C GLY A 48 -3.59 -17.58 -13.33
N PHE A 49 -3.36 -16.30 -13.05
CA PHE A 49 -3.39 -15.79 -11.67
C PHE A 49 -4.82 -15.54 -11.21
N GLU A 50 -5.26 -16.29 -10.20
CA GLU A 50 -6.61 -16.22 -9.65
C GLU A 50 -6.62 -15.67 -8.23
N ILE A 51 -7.72 -14.98 -7.89
CA ILE A 51 -7.96 -14.37 -6.58
C ILE A 51 -9.24 -14.99 -6.01
N PHE A 52 -9.11 -15.57 -4.82
CA PHE A 52 -10.17 -16.20 -4.05
C PHE A 52 -10.44 -15.34 -2.81
N PRO A 53 -11.50 -14.50 -2.81
CA PRO A 53 -11.85 -13.70 -1.65
C PRO A 53 -12.05 -14.57 -0.40
N THR A 54 -11.62 -14.06 0.75
CA THR A 54 -11.99 -14.68 2.03
C THR A 54 -13.49 -14.51 2.23
N ASP A 55 -14.17 -15.55 2.71
CA ASP A 55 -15.59 -15.48 3.07
C ASP A 55 -15.86 -14.30 4.01
N ASP A 56 -16.94 -13.55 3.74
CA ASP A 56 -17.24 -12.30 4.46
C ASP A 56 -17.41 -12.53 5.98
N ASN A 57 -18.03 -13.65 6.38
CA ASN A 57 -18.21 -13.98 7.80
C ASN A 57 -16.87 -14.36 8.45
N LEU A 58 -16.03 -15.11 7.74
CA LEU A 58 -14.69 -15.44 8.20
C LEU A 58 -13.82 -14.19 8.32
N PHE A 59 -13.86 -13.28 7.34
CA PHE A 59 -13.13 -12.01 7.40
C PHE A 59 -13.60 -11.15 8.58
N GLN A 60 -14.91 -11.05 8.82
CA GLN A 60 -15.45 -10.34 9.98
C GLN A 60 -14.96 -10.96 11.31
N LYS A 61 -14.90 -12.29 11.43
CA LYS A 61 -14.35 -12.97 12.61
C LYS A 61 -12.87 -12.65 12.84
N GLN A 62 -12.07 -12.50 11.77
CA GLN A 62 -10.68 -12.04 11.89
C GLN A 62 -10.63 -10.63 12.48
N LEU A 63 -11.38 -9.68 11.92
CA LEU A 63 -11.45 -8.30 12.41
C LEU A 63 -11.93 -8.22 13.87
N ASP A 64 -12.95 -9.01 14.24
CA ASP A 64 -13.46 -9.08 15.60
C ASP A 64 -12.43 -9.61 16.60
N SER A 65 -11.58 -10.54 16.17
CA SER A 65 -10.49 -11.10 17.00
C SER A 65 -9.36 -10.09 17.21
N LEU A 66 -9.10 -9.23 16.22
CA LEU A 66 -8.09 -8.19 16.28
C LEU A 66 -8.55 -6.93 17.02
N LYS A 67 -9.85 -6.84 17.38
CA LYS A 67 -10.44 -5.57 17.79
C LYS A 67 -9.84 -4.96 19.07
N GLY A 68 -9.38 -5.80 19.99
CA GLY A 68 -8.82 -5.37 21.27
C GLY A 68 -7.32 -5.07 21.24
N ILE A 69 -6.65 -5.28 20.09
CA ILE A 69 -5.20 -5.17 19.99
C ILE A 69 -4.81 -3.70 19.78
N PRO A 70 -3.91 -3.14 20.61
CA PRO A 70 -3.49 -1.75 20.51
C PRO A 70 -2.45 -1.58 19.40
N PHE A 71 -2.88 -1.58 18.13
CA PHE A 71 -1.99 -1.38 16.99
C PHE A 71 -1.41 0.04 16.94
N SER A 72 -0.12 0.12 16.61
CA SER A 72 0.61 1.37 16.41
C SER A 72 0.52 1.91 14.98
N ALA A 73 0.19 1.06 14.02
CA ALA A 73 -0.18 1.42 12.65
C ALA A 73 -0.98 0.28 12.00
N ILE A 74 -1.71 0.61 10.93
CA ILE A 74 -2.41 -0.36 10.07
C ILE A 74 -1.99 -0.09 8.63
N LYS A 75 -1.58 -1.13 7.91
CA LYS A 75 -1.40 -1.12 6.46
C LYS A 75 -2.55 -1.87 5.80
N ILE A 76 -3.12 -1.30 4.75
CA ILE A 76 -4.16 -1.92 3.94
C ILE A 76 -3.58 -2.15 2.55
N GLY A 77 -3.67 -3.38 2.05
CA GLY A 77 -3.28 -3.76 0.70
C GLY A 77 -4.50 -4.12 -0.15
N LEU A 78 -4.38 -5.19 -0.94
CA LEU A 78 -5.44 -5.67 -1.83
C LEU A 78 -6.74 -6.00 -1.08
N LEU A 79 -7.83 -5.35 -1.50
CA LEU A 79 -9.20 -5.62 -1.07
C LEU A 79 -9.96 -6.22 -2.27
N PRO A 80 -10.31 -7.52 -2.24
CA PRO A 80 -10.79 -8.22 -3.43
C PRO A 80 -12.28 -7.98 -3.72
N THR A 81 -13.07 -7.50 -2.75
CA THR A 81 -14.51 -7.27 -2.89
C THR A 81 -14.97 -5.99 -2.17
N PRO A 82 -16.04 -5.33 -2.64
CA PRO A 82 -16.67 -4.20 -1.94
C PRO A 82 -17.06 -4.53 -0.48
N GLN A 83 -17.52 -5.75 -0.22
CA GLN A 83 -17.92 -6.21 1.12
C GLN A 83 -16.73 -6.20 2.07
N ILE A 84 -15.58 -6.73 1.65
CA ILE A 84 -14.34 -6.67 2.42
C ILE A 84 -13.91 -5.22 2.62
N ALA A 85 -13.97 -4.37 1.59
CA ALA A 85 -13.60 -2.96 1.72
C ALA A 85 -14.44 -2.20 2.76
N ARG A 86 -15.76 -2.43 2.77
CA ARG A 86 -16.67 -1.85 3.77
C ARG A 86 -16.40 -2.37 5.18
N ALA A 87 -16.09 -3.65 5.33
CA ALA A 87 -15.70 -4.21 6.63
C ALA A 87 -14.40 -3.57 7.16
N VAL A 88 -13.41 -3.37 6.27
CA VAL A 88 -12.17 -2.64 6.60
C VAL A 88 -12.46 -1.20 7.00
N LYS A 89 -13.31 -0.48 6.25
CA LYS A 89 -13.76 0.88 6.59
C LYS A 89 -14.32 0.94 8.01
N VAL A 90 -15.26 0.07 8.35
CA VAL A 90 -15.87 0.00 9.70
C VAL A 90 -14.80 -0.30 10.77
N PHE A 91 -13.82 -1.14 10.46
CA PHE A 91 -12.75 -1.48 11.38
C PHE A 91 -11.82 -0.29 11.66
N ILE A 92 -11.38 0.45 10.64
CA ILE A 92 -10.47 1.59 10.83
C ILE A 92 -11.18 2.83 11.37
N GLN A 93 -12.47 3.03 11.06
CA GLN A 93 -13.29 4.12 11.60
C GLN A 93 -13.32 4.13 13.14
N LYS A 94 -13.28 2.95 13.77
CA LYS A 94 -13.27 2.81 15.23
C LYS A 94 -11.90 3.08 15.86
N ARG A 95 -10.89 3.48 15.06
CA ARG A 95 -9.48 3.66 15.46
C ARG A 95 -8.90 4.98 14.94
N PRO A 96 -9.52 6.14 15.22
CA PRO A 96 -9.11 7.42 14.61
C PRO A 96 -7.69 7.87 14.97
N GLN A 97 -7.09 7.32 16.03
CA GLN A 97 -5.73 7.64 16.49
C GLN A 97 -4.64 6.72 15.94
N VAL A 98 -5.01 5.63 15.25
CA VAL A 98 -4.06 4.68 14.67
C VAL A 98 -3.76 5.14 13.25
N PRO A 99 -2.49 5.41 12.88
CA PRO A 99 -2.16 5.79 11.52
C PRO A 99 -2.47 4.64 10.56
N VAL A 100 -3.14 4.98 9.46
CA VAL A 100 -3.54 4.04 8.40
C VAL A 100 -2.78 4.39 7.11
N VAL A 101 -2.05 3.41 6.59
CA VAL A 101 -1.43 3.46 5.26
C VAL A 101 -2.26 2.62 4.31
N LEU A 102 -2.83 3.25 3.28
CA LEU A 102 -3.61 2.56 2.25
C LEU A 102 -2.76 2.45 0.97
N ASP A 103 -2.47 1.22 0.56
CA ASP A 103 -1.93 0.90 -0.76
C ASP A 103 -3.13 0.51 -1.64
N PRO A 104 -3.63 1.41 -2.50
CA PRO A 104 -4.89 1.23 -3.22
C PRO A 104 -4.71 0.29 -4.42
N VAL A 105 -4.31 -0.95 -4.14
CA VAL A 105 -4.01 -1.97 -5.15
C VAL A 105 -5.27 -2.27 -5.95
N LEU A 106 -5.24 -1.92 -7.24
CA LEU A 106 -6.30 -2.21 -8.20
C LEU A 106 -5.84 -3.29 -9.18
N VAL A 107 -6.59 -4.38 -9.26
CA VAL A 107 -6.29 -5.49 -10.16
C VAL A 107 -6.98 -5.23 -11.50
N PHE A 108 -6.18 -4.98 -12.53
CA PHE A 108 -6.67 -4.74 -13.87
C PHE A 108 -6.77 -6.08 -14.62
N LYS A 109 -7.98 -6.63 -14.71
CA LYS A 109 -8.27 -7.76 -15.61
C LYS A 109 -8.78 -7.23 -16.96
N GLU A 110 -8.49 -7.97 -18.04
CA GLU A 110 -9.06 -7.65 -19.36
C GLU A 110 -10.60 -7.66 -19.29
N ASN A 111 -11.25 -6.62 -19.79
CA ASN A 111 -12.72 -6.43 -19.80
C ASN A 111 -13.40 -6.25 -18.43
N ALA A 112 -12.66 -5.86 -17.38
CA ALA A 112 -13.20 -5.68 -16.02
C ALA A 112 -13.43 -4.22 -15.59
N ASP A 113 -13.64 -3.30 -16.54
CA ASP A 113 -13.74 -1.85 -16.26
C ASP A 113 -14.80 -1.50 -15.21
N GLN A 114 -15.94 -2.21 -15.21
CA GLN A 114 -17.00 -1.99 -14.22
C GLN A 114 -16.58 -2.42 -12.81
N GLU A 115 -15.89 -3.56 -12.67
CA GLU A 115 -15.42 -4.05 -11.37
C GLU A 115 -14.35 -3.12 -10.81
N VAL A 116 -13.44 -2.67 -11.67
CA VAL A 116 -12.38 -1.70 -11.32
C VAL A 116 -12.99 -0.36 -10.90
N ALA A 117 -14.01 0.13 -11.61
CA ALA A 117 -14.73 1.35 -11.23
C ALA A 117 -15.45 1.22 -9.88
N GLN A 118 -16.14 0.10 -9.65
CA GLN A 118 -16.81 -0.17 -8.38
C GLN A 118 -15.81 -0.23 -7.22
N MET A 119 -14.71 -0.98 -7.38
CA MET A 119 -13.67 -1.08 -6.36
C MET A 119 -13.01 0.28 -6.09
N SER A 120 -12.78 1.08 -7.13
CA SER A 120 -12.23 2.44 -6.99
C SER A 120 -13.12 3.31 -6.11
N GLN A 121 -14.44 3.25 -6.28
CA GLN A 121 -15.39 3.98 -5.41
C GLN A 121 -15.29 3.53 -3.95
N GLU A 122 -15.25 2.21 -3.70
CA GLU A 122 -15.13 1.68 -2.34
C GLU A 122 -13.79 2.08 -1.69
N LEU A 123 -12.69 2.11 -2.45
CA LEU A 123 -11.40 2.59 -1.96
C LEU A 123 -11.42 4.08 -1.60
N GLN A 124 -12.10 4.91 -2.40
CA GLN A 124 -12.25 6.34 -2.10
C GLN A 124 -12.99 6.56 -0.78
N GLU A 125 -13.94 5.69 -0.41
CA GLU A 125 -14.61 5.78 0.89
C GLU A 125 -13.68 5.53 2.10
N LEU A 126 -12.50 4.95 1.89
CA LEU A 126 -11.48 4.76 2.92
C LEU A 126 -10.58 6.00 3.09
N PHE A 127 -10.51 6.90 2.11
CA PHE A 127 -9.59 8.03 2.09
C PHE A 127 -9.71 8.94 3.32
N PRO A 128 -10.92 9.31 3.81
CA PRO A 128 -11.06 10.12 5.01
C PRO A 128 -10.44 9.52 6.28
N TYR A 129 -10.15 8.22 6.28
CA TYR A 129 -9.56 7.49 7.39
C TYR A 129 -8.08 7.12 7.14
N ALA A 130 -7.57 7.37 5.93
CA ALA A 130 -6.18 7.12 5.58
C ALA A 130 -5.30 8.29 6.04
N THR A 131 -4.24 7.97 6.77
CA THR A 131 -3.17 8.94 7.09
C THR A 131 -2.34 9.24 5.85
N ILE A 132 -2.10 8.22 5.04
CA ILE A 132 -1.46 8.35 3.75
C ILE A 132 -1.97 7.28 2.79
N ILE A 133 -2.22 7.67 1.54
CA ILE A 133 -2.44 6.72 0.44
C ILE A 133 -1.17 6.65 -0.43
N THR A 134 -0.90 5.48 -1.02
CA THR A 134 0.35 5.20 -1.73
C THR A 134 0.17 4.72 -3.19
N PRO A 135 -0.69 5.34 -4.03
CA PRO A 135 -0.96 4.84 -5.38
C PRO A 135 0.30 4.86 -6.28
N ASN A 136 0.40 3.91 -7.19
CA ASN A 136 1.27 4.05 -8.37
C ASN A 136 0.65 4.98 -9.42
N LEU A 137 1.37 5.31 -10.50
CA LEU A 137 0.82 6.20 -11.56
C LEU A 137 -0.54 5.74 -12.11
N LYS A 138 -0.70 4.45 -12.46
CA LYS A 138 -1.95 3.94 -13.05
C LYS A 138 -3.12 4.04 -12.07
N GLU A 139 -2.86 3.70 -10.81
CA GLU A 139 -3.84 3.82 -9.73
C GLU A 139 -4.19 5.30 -9.49
N ALA A 140 -3.21 6.19 -9.49
CA ALA A 140 -3.43 7.62 -9.32
C ALA A 140 -4.24 8.21 -10.48
N GLU A 141 -3.95 7.85 -11.73
CA GLU A 141 -4.72 8.27 -12.90
C GLU A 141 -6.18 7.85 -12.78
N LEU A 142 -6.42 6.57 -12.45
CA LEU A 142 -7.77 6.02 -12.31
C LEU A 142 -8.54 6.65 -11.14
N LEU A 143 -7.90 6.81 -9.98
CA LEU A 143 -8.55 7.33 -8.78
C LEU A 143 -8.79 8.84 -8.86
N SER A 144 -7.89 9.59 -9.50
CA SER A 144 -8.02 11.06 -9.67
C SER A 144 -8.81 11.47 -10.91
N GLY A 145 -8.96 10.58 -11.89
CA GLY A 145 -9.53 10.89 -13.20
C GLY A 145 -8.64 11.81 -14.06
N GLN A 146 -7.34 11.90 -13.75
CA GLN A 146 -6.37 12.73 -14.47
C GLN A 146 -5.36 11.86 -15.23
N SER A 147 -4.88 12.32 -16.38
CA SER A 147 -3.70 11.74 -17.03
C SER A 147 -2.42 12.26 -16.36
N ILE A 148 -1.42 11.40 -16.22
CA ILE A 148 -0.16 11.75 -15.53
C ILE A 148 1.04 11.33 -16.38
N SER A 149 1.76 12.32 -16.89
CA SER A 149 2.94 12.17 -17.75
C SER A 149 4.21 12.80 -17.17
N ASN A 150 4.09 13.64 -16.14
CA ASN A 150 5.20 14.38 -15.55
C ASN A 150 5.00 14.68 -14.06
N LEU A 151 6.03 15.23 -13.40
CA LEU A 151 6.03 15.53 -11.97
C LEU A 151 5.01 16.59 -11.55
N GLU A 152 4.72 17.56 -12.41
CA GLU A 152 3.72 18.59 -12.13
C GLU A 152 2.31 17.98 -12.10
N GLU A 153 1.99 17.13 -13.08
CA GLU A 153 0.74 16.39 -13.17
C GLU A 153 0.58 15.41 -12.01
N MET A 154 1.65 14.75 -11.55
CA MET A 154 1.63 13.96 -10.32
C MET A 154 1.25 14.84 -9.11
N GLY A 155 1.82 16.04 -8.99
CA GLY A 155 1.45 16.97 -7.92
C GLY A 155 -0.02 17.39 -7.97
N ASN A 156 -0.57 17.59 -9.17
CA ASN A 156 -1.99 17.92 -9.36
C ASN A 156 -2.91 16.75 -8.99
N ALA A 157 -2.58 15.54 -9.45
CA ALA A 157 -3.32 14.34 -9.09
C ALA A 157 -3.31 14.08 -7.58
N ALA A 158 -2.16 14.31 -6.92
CA ALA A 158 -2.06 14.18 -5.48
C ALA A 158 -2.99 15.15 -4.75
N ARG A 159 -3.13 16.39 -5.23
CA ARG A 159 -4.07 17.38 -4.65
C ARG A 159 -5.53 16.96 -4.83
N VAL A 160 -5.90 16.40 -5.99
CA VAL A 160 -7.25 15.86 -6.21
C VAL A 160 -7.54 14.73 -5.21
N LEU A 161 -6.62 13.79 -5.06
CA LEU A 161 -6.78 12.67 -4.13
C LEU A 161 -6.85 13.14 -2.66
N GLN A 162 -6.11 14.19 -2.29
CA GLN A 162 -6.23 14.82 -0.98
C GLN A 162 -7.60 15.49 -0.78
N GLN A 163 -8.14 16.17 -1.80
CA GLN A 163 -9.49 16.75 -1.75
C GLN A 163 -10.60 15.69 -1.59
N MET A 164 -10.34 14.46 -2.03
CA MET A 164 -11.24 13.31 -1.84
C MET A 164 -11.18 12.73 -0.40
N GLY A 165 -10.30 13.27 0.46
CA GLY A 165 -10.30 12.99 1.90
C GLY A 165 -9.00 12.40 2.44
N ALA A 166 -8.06 11.99 1.59
CA ALA A 166 -6.78 11.45 2.05
C ALA A 166 -5.96 12.55 2.72
N LYS A 167 -5.42 12.32 3.92
CA LYS A 167 -4.64 13.36 4.63
C LYS A 167 -3.33 13.67 3.91
N SER A 168 -2.60 12.65 3.52
CA SER A 168 -1.38 12.75 2.71
C SER A 168 -1.45 11.76 1.55
N VAL A 169 -0.70 12.03 0.49
CA VAL A 169 -0.68 11.21 -0.73
C VAL A 169 0.76 11.06 -1.17
N VAL A 170 1.22 9.84 -1.44
CA VAL A 170 2.48 9.62 -2.15
C VAL A 170 2.22 8.86 -3.44
N ILE A 171 2.42 9.53 -4.57
CA ILE A 171 2.28 8.91 -5.89
C ILE A 171 3.63 8.36 -6.31
N LYS A 172 3.70 7.05 -6.54
CA LYS A 172 4.90 6.34 -6.97
C LYS A 172 5.04 6.45 -8.48
N GLY A 173 6.06 7.16 -8.97
CA GLY A 173 6.30 7.34 -10.41
C GLY A 173 6.94 6.12 -11.07
N GLY A 174 7.84 5.45 -10.34
CA GLY A 174 8.55 4.27 -10.83
C GLY A 174 9.33 4.53 -12.12
N ALA A 175 9.44 3.52 -12.99
CA ALA A 175 10.18 3.58 -14.25
C ALA A 175 9.41 4.18 -15.44
N ARG A 176 8.20 4.71 -15.19
CA ARG A 176 7.29 5.18 -16.26
C ARG A 176 7.51 6.64 -16.64
N LEU A 177 8.25 7.39 -15.83
CA LEU A 177 8.72 8.73 -16.19
C LEU A 177 10.05 8.59 -16.94
N GLU A 178 10.29 9.47 -17.90
CA GLU A 178 11.56 9.48 -18.63
C GLU A 178 12.75 9.78 -17.71
N GLY A 179 13.88 9.11 -17.94
CA GLY A 179 15.14 9.32 -17.23
C GLY A 179 15.70 8.07 -16.56
N ASP A 180 16.68 8.26 -15.68
CA ASP A 180 17.38 7.21 -14.93
C ASP A 180 17.04 7.22 -13.43
N GLN A 181 16.05 8.03 -13.02
CA GLN A 181 15.60 8.16 -11.63
C GLN A 181 14.14 7.73 -11.48
N ALA A 182 13.84 7.08 -10.35
CA ALA A 182 12.49 6.78 -9.91
C ALA A 182 11.98 7.90 -8.98
N PHE A 183 11.18 8.81 -9.50
CA PHE A 183 10.58 9.88 -8.71
C PHE A 183 9.25 9.47 -8.07
N ASP A 184 9.05 9.88 -6.83
CA ASP A 184 7.74 9.87 -6.17
C ASP A 184 7.38 11.29 -5.71
N VAL A 185 6.09 11.63 -5.78
CA VAL A 185 5.56 12.91 -5.30
C VAL A 185 4.82 12.68 -4.01
N LEU A 186 5.31 13.27 -2.92
CA LEU A 186 4.66 13.26 -1.61
C LEU A 186 3.96 14.59 -1.37
N LEU A 187 2.62 14.57 -1.34
CA LEU A 187 1.80 15.65 -0.83
C LEU A 187 1.47 15.41 0.65
N ARG A 188 1.87 16.36 1.49
CA ARG A 188 1.65 16.32 2.94
C ARG A 188 0.30 16.93 3.32
N GLU A 189 -0.13 16.66 4.55
CA GLU A 189 -1.38 17.19 5.13
C GLU A 189 -1.43 18.72 5.19
N ASP A 190 -0.28 19.39 5.28
CA ASP A 190 -0.16 20.86 5.24
C ASP A 190 -0.13 21.44 3.81
N GLY A 191 -0.31 20.61 2.78
CA GLY A 191 -0.27 20.98 1.37
C GLY A 191 1.13 21.14 0.78
N GLN A 192 2.20 20.91 1.57
CA GLN A 192 3.57 20.91 1.04
C GLN A 192 3.81 19.71 0.13
N VAL A 193 4.52 19.94 -0.97
CA VAL A 193 4.93 18.90 -1.92
C VAL A 193 6.42 18.64 -1.76
N ASP A 194 6.76 17.40 -1.47
CA ASP A 194 8.12 16.87 -1.41
C ASP A 194 8.35 15.92 -2.61
N PHE A 195 9.57 15.88 -3.13
CA PHE A 195 10.01 14.91 -4.13
C PHE A 195 10.95 13.89 -3.49
N LEU A 196 10.66 12.61 -3.70
CA LEU A 196 11.53 11.51 -3.27
C LEU A 196 12.14 10.90 -4.52
N GLN A 197 13.43 10.61 -4.51
CA GLN A 197 14.13 10.06 -5.67
C GLN A 197 15.14 8.99 -5.28
N SER A 198 15.32 8.03 -6.17
CA SER A 198 16.38 7.03 -6.14
C SER A 198 16.74 6.67 -7.58
N SER A 199 17.92 6.13 -7.83
CA SER A 199 18.25 5.62 -9.16
C SER A 199 17.30 4.49 -9.56
N LEU A 200 16.99 4.39 -10.85
CA LEU A 200 16.33 3.21 -11.40
C LEU A 200 17.30 2.03 -11.41
N LEU A 201 16.78 0.87 -11.02
CA LEU A 201 17.52 -0.38 -11.04
C LEU A 201 16.86 -1.30 -12.07
N ASP A 202 17.67 -1.85 -12.97
CA ASP A 202 17.24 -2.90 -13.90
C ASP A 202 17.25 -4.25 -13.19
N ARG A 203 16.34 -4.42 -12.22
CA ARG A 203 16.15 -5.65 -11.44
C ARG A 203 14.66 -5.91 -11.20
N ASN A 204 14.33 -7.09 -10.70
CA ASN A 204 12.97 -7.44 -10.32
C ASN A 204 12.44 -6.47 -9.25
N ASN A 205 11.25 -5.92 -9.47
CA ASN A 205 10.56 -4.97 -8.59
C ASN A 205 9.20 -5.48 -8.10
N GLN A 206 8.87 -6.75 -8.36
CA GLN A 206 7.67 -7.38 -7.83
C GLN A 206 7.68 -7.29 -6.31
N GLY A 207 6.59 -6.78 -5.74
CA GLY A 207 6.47 -6.55 -4.30
C GLY A 207 7.01 -5.22 -3.78
N ALA A 208 7.68 -4.41 -4.62
CA ALA A 208 8.21 -3.11 -4.22
C ALA A 208 7.11 -2.18 -3.67
N GLY A 209 5.93 -2.17 -4.30
CA GLY A 209 4.79 -1.37 -3.84
C GLY A 209 4.32 -1.73 -2.42
N CYS A 210 4.07 -3.02 -2.16
CA CYS A 210 3.66 -3.49 -0.84
C CYS A 210 4.75 -3.24 0.22
N THR A 211 6.01 -3.50 -0.14
CA THR A 211 7.18 -3.22 0.71
C THR A 211 7.27 -1.75 1.08
N PHE A 212 7.09 -0.84 0.11
CA PHE A 212 7.12 0.60 0.33
C PHE A 212 6.00 1.05 1.29
N ALA A 213 4.75 0.64 1.04
CA ALA A 213 3.63 0.97 1.92
C ALA A 213 3.83 0.42 3.34
N SER A 214 4.34 -0.80 3.47
CA SER A 214 4.63 -1.42 4.76
C SER A 214 5.81 -0.77 5.50
N ALA A 215 6.81 -0.26 4.78
CA ALA A 215 7.91 0.51 5.36
C ALA A 215 7.43 1.87 5.87
N ILE A 216 6.51 2.54 5.15
CA ILE A 216 5.85 3.77 5.65
C ILE A 216 5.08 3.46 6.93
N ALA A 217 4.25 2.41 6.93
CA ALA A 217 3.47 2.03 8.10
C ALA A 217 4.38 1.71 9.30
N SER A 218 5.52 1.07 9.05
CA SER A 218 6.55 0.79 10.06
C SER A 218 7.20 2.05 10.62
N GLY A 219 7.44 3.07 9.78
CA GLY A 219 7.91 4.38 10.21
C GLY A 219 6.91 5.09 11.12
N LEU A 220 5.64 5.10 10.74
CA LEU A 220 4.55 5.72 11.51
C LEU A 220 4.27 4.99 12.84
N ALA A 221 4.43 3.66 12.86
CA ALA A 221 4.37 2.87 14.09
C ALA A 221 5.48 3.25 15.09
N LYS A 222 6.57 3.85 14.60
CA LYS A 222 7.73 4.33 15.38
C LYS A 222 7.77 5.86 15.53
N ASP A 223 6.63 6.53 15.38
CA ASP A 223 6.48 7.98 15.56
C ASP A 223 7.33 8.85 14.62
N ARG A 224 7.77 8.32 13.48
CA ARG A 224 8.38 9.14 12.42
C ARG A 224 7.32 10.00 11.75
N THR A 225 7.72 11.16 11.24
CA THR A 225 6.83 12.00 10.42
C THR A 225 6.51 11.33 9.08
N ILE A 226 5.49 11.81 8.37
CA ILE A 226 5.13 11.31 7.04
C ILE A 226 6.30 11.43 6.06
N ARG A 227 6.99 12.58 6.05
CA ARG A 227 8.16 12.80 5.20
C ARG A 227 9.31 11.86 5.55
N GLN A 228 9.63 11.72 6.85
CA GLN A 228 10.68 10.80 7.31
C GLN A 228 10.36 9.34 6.98
N SER A 229 9.09 8.93 7.17
CA SER A 229 8.64 7.58 6.87
C SER A 229 8.69 7.28 5.38
N SER A 230 8.26 8.23 4.54
CA SER A 230 8.25 8.06 3.09
C SER A 230 9.66 8.05 2.49
N GLN A 231 10.56 8.93 2.95
CA GLN A 231 11.96 8.90 2.52
C GLN A 231 12.64 7.59 2.94
N ALA A 232 12.49 7.18 4.21
CA ALA A 232 13.08 5.92 4.67
C ALA A 232 12.50 4.71 3.95
N ALA A 233 11.22 4.72 3.58
CA ALA A 233 10.60 3.68 2.77
C ALA A 233 11.15 3.65 1.34
N LYS A 234 11.42 4.81 0.73
CA LYS A 234 12.06 4.92 -0.59
C LYS A 234 13.46 4.31 -0.57
N ASP A 235 14.25 4.64 0.44
CA ASP A 235 15.60 4.10 0.60
C ASP A 235 15.56 2.58 0.85
N PHE A 236 14.65 2.12 1.70
CA PHE A 236 14.46 0.70 2.02
C PHE A 236 14.06 -0.11 0.78
N VAL A 237 13.05 0.35 0.03
CA VAL A 237 12.59 -0.37 -1.16
C VAL A 237 13.64 -0.37 -2.27
N TYR A 238 14.44 0.70 -2.40
CA TYR A 238 15.57 0.72 -3.32
C TYR A 238 16.56 -0.40 -2.98
N GLN A 239 16.92 -0.56 -1.70
CA GLN A 239 17.77 -1.67 -1.27
C GLN A 239 17.09 -3.03 -1.49
N SER A 240 15.78 -3.15 -1.25
CA SER A 240 15.06 -4.41 -1.51
C SER A 240 15.03 -4.80 -2.99
N ILE A 241 14.92 -3.82 -3.89
CA ILE A 241 15.04 -4.03 -5.33
C ILE A 241 16.48 -4.40 -5.71
N ALA A 242 17.48 -3.75 -5.10
CA ALA A 242 18.87 -4.06 -5.35
C ALA A 242 19.23 -5.52 -4.99
N HIS A 243 18.54 -6.11 -4.01
CA HIS A 243 18.72 -7.50 -3.58
C HIS A 243 17.61 -8.45 -4.07
N SER A 244 16.87 -8.07 -5.11
CA SER A 244 15.77 -8.90 -5.61
C SER A 244 16.26 -10.20 -6.26
N ASN A 245 15.36 -11.18 -6.27
CA ASN A 245 15.55 -12.49 -6.90
C ASN A 245 14.50 -12.71 -8.00
N ASP A 246 14.38 -13.94 -8.49
CA ASP A 246 13.44 -14.29 -9.57
C ASP A 246 11.96 -14.12 -9.18
N TYR A 247 11.63 -14.06 -7.88
CA TYR A 247 10.25 -14.01 -7.37
C TYR A 247 9.85 -12.63 -6.83
N GLY A 248 10.81 -11.79 -6.44
CA GLY A 248 10.53 -10.42 -6.03
C GLY A 248 11.65 -9.75 -5.25
N VAL A 249 11.32 -8.60 -4.67
CA VAL A 249 12.23 -7.83 -3.81
C VAL A 249 12.48 -8.52 -2.47
N THR A 250 13.65 -8.31 -1.88
CA THR A 250 14.05 -8.94 -0.61
C THR A 250 14.10 -7.91 0.52
N GLN A 251 13.34 -8.09 1.59
CA GLN A 251 13.23 -7.13 2.70
C GLN A 251 14.29 -7.32 3.81
N TYR A 252 15.29 -8.17 3.58
CA TYR A 252 16.36 -8.47 4.52
C TYR A 252 17.71 -8.46 3.80
N GLU A 253 18.76 -8.19 4.56
CA GLU A 253 20.13 -8.26 4.05
C GLU A 253 20.46 -9.73 3.74
N THR A 254 21.05 -9.96 2.57
CA THR A 254 21.67 -11.24 2.24
C THR A 254 23.15 -11.14 2.57
N ASP A 255 23.65 -12.04 3.44
CA ASP A 255 25.07 -12.15 3.79
C ASP A 255 26.00 -12.35 2.56
#